data_AF-A6JFV1-F1
#
_entry.id   AF-A6JFV1-F1
#
_cell.length_a   1.000
_cell.length_b   1.000
_cell.length_c   1.000
_cell.angle_alpha   90.00
_cell.angle_beta   90.00
_cell.angle_gamma   90.00
#
_symmetry.space_group_name_H-M   'P 1'
#
loop_
_entity.id
_entity.type
_entity.pdbx_description
1 polymer ?
#
loop_
_entity_poly.entity_id
_entity_poly.type
_entity_poly.pdbx_seq_one_letter_code
_entity_poly.pdbx_strand_id
1 'polypeptide(L)'
;MFDQFVQFRPPAYLFSHHRPFQPLAPVLPLLTHFADINTFMVQQIIKFTKDLPLFRSLTMEDQISLLKGAAVEILHISLNTTFCLQTQNFFCGPLCYKMEDAVHVGFQYEFLELIIHFHKTLKRLQLQEPEYALMAAMALFSPGENHPRAEELWPHHLYPNSQLPPLIHP
;
A
#
# COMPACT_ATOMS: atom_id res chain seq x y z
N MET A 1 7.62 -5.51 10.89
CA MET A 1 7.28 -6.45 9.78
C MET A 1 8.38 -6.55 8.73
N PHE A 2 9.01 -5.43 8.36
CA PHE A 2 10.01 -5.37 7.28
C PHE A 2 11.29 -6.19 7.53
N ASP A 3 11.68 -6.40 8.80
CA ASP A 3 12.83 -7.26 9.14
C ASP A 3 12.63 -8.72 8.69
N GLN A 4 11.38 -9.17 8.49
CA GLN A 4 11.08 -10.51 8.02
C GLN A 4 11.41 -10.70 6.53
N PHE A 5 11.74 -9.63 5.79
CA PHE A 5 12.09 -9.73 4.37
C PHE A 5 13.30 -10.66 4.12
N VAL A 6 14.18 -10.81 5.12
CA VAL A 6 15.31 -11.75 5.08
C VAL A 6 14.91 -13.21 4.93
N GLN A 7 13.68 -13.57 5.28
CA GLN A 7 13.16 -14.94 5.18
C GLN A 7 12.83 -15.34 3.73
N PHE A 8 12.72 -14.37 2.81
CA PHE A 8 12.28 -14.58 1.43
C PHE A 8 13.44 -14.65 0.44
N ARG A 9 14.56 -15.29 0.85
CA ARG A 9 15.73 -15.55 0.00
C ARG A 9 16.25 -14.30 -0.75
N PRO A 10 16.52 -13.18 -0.07
CA PRO A 10 17.08 -11.99 -0.72
C PRO A 10 18.40 -12.31 -1.41
N PRO A 11 18.64 -11.81 -2.63
CA PRO A 11 19.97 -11.83 -3.23
C PRO A 11 21.01 -11.20 -2.31
N ALA A 12 22.20 -11.81 -2.22
CA ALA A 12 23.23 -11.44 -1.23
C ALA A 12 23.65 -9.96 -1.29
N TYR A 13 23.63 -9.34 -2.48
CA TYR A 13 24.00 -7.94 -2.63
C TYR A 13 23.03 -6.96 -1.94
N LEU A 14 21.80 -7.38 -1.62
CA LEU A 14 20.84 -6.53 -0.90
C LEU A 14 21.31 -6.23 0.54
N PHE A 15 22.20 -7.04 1.11
CA PHE A 15 22.81 -6.79 2.43
C PHE A 15 23.93 -5.74 2.40
N SER A 16 24.36 -5.31 1.21
CA SER A 16 25.44 -4.34 1.03
C SER A 16 24.90 -2.96 0.65
N HIS A 17 25.06 -1.98 1.54
CA HIS A 17 24.61 -0.59 1.32
C HIS A 17 25.43 0.15 0.24
N HIS A 18 26.75 -0.08 0.24
CA HIS A 18 27.69 0.47 -0.74
C HIS A 18 27.99 -0.58 -1.80
N ARG A 19 27.15 -0.64 -2.83
CA ARG A 19 27.34 -1.53 -3.98
C ARG A 19 27.29 -0.77 -5.31
N PRO A 20 28.21 -1.02 -6.25
CA PRO A 20 28.01 -0.66 -7.64
C PRO A 20 26.86 -1.49 -8.23
N PHE A 21 26.13 -0.93 -9.18
CA PHE A 21 25.11 -1.66 -9.93
C PHE A 21 25.74 -2.91 -10.58
N GLN A 22 25.09 -4.07 -10.45
CA GLN A 22 25.57 -5.34 -11.01
C GLN A 22 24.67 -5.82 -12.16
N PRO A 23 24.84 -5.28 -13.38
CA PRO A 23 24.01 -5.63 -14.53
C PRO A 23 24.09 -7.11 -14.95
N LEU A 24 25.11 -7.83 -14.50
CA LEU A 24 25.34 -9.24 -14.83
C LEU A 24 24.68 -10.23 -13.86
N ALA A 25 24.08 -9.75 -12.77
CA ALA A 25 23.41 -10.64 -11.82
C ALA A 25 22.12 -11.22 -12.43
N PRO A 26 21.83 -12.52 -12.24
CA PRO A 26 20.59 -13.09 -12.72
C PRO A 26 19.38 -12.38 -12.10
N VAL A 27 18.42 -11.98 -12.94
CA VAL A 27 17.22 -11.23 -12.51
C VAL A 27 16.23 -12.10 -11.74
N LEU A 28 16.10 -13.38 -12.12
CA LEU A 28 15.06 -14.27 -11.59
C LEU A 28 15.05 -14.36 -10.05
N PRO A 29 16.20 -14.55 -9.35
CA PRO A 29 16.21 -14.54 -7.90
C PRO A 29 15.69 -13.24 -7.27
N LEU A 30 16.01 -12.08 -7.85
CA LEU A 30 15.53 -10.79 -7.36
C LEU A 30 14.02 -10.62 -7.62
N LEU A 31 13.56 -10.99 -8.82
CA LEU A 31 12.13 -10.97 -9.16
C LEU A 31 11.31 -11.88 -8.24
N THR A 32 11.78 -13.12 -8.00
CA THR A 32 11.12 -14.05 -7.07
C THR A 32 11.10 -13.47 -5.66
N HIS A 33 12.22 -12.91 -5.18
CA HIS A 33 12.27 -12.24 -3.89
C HIS A 33 11.25 -11.09 -3.80
N PHE A 34 11.15 -10.25 -4.83
CA PHE A 34 10.17 -9.16 -4.89
C PHE A 34 8.72 -9.67 -4.86
N ALA A 35 8.41 -10.72 -5.63
CA ALA A 35 7.08 -11.32 -5.63
C ALA A 35 6.72 -11.90 -4.24
N ASP A 36 7.66 -12.58 -3.60
CA ASP A 36 7.47 -13.19 -2.28
C ASP A 36 7.24 -12.13 -1.19
N ILE A 37 8.06 -11.07 -1.14
CA ILE A 37 7.87 -10.00 -0.13
C ILE A 37 6.58 -9.21 -0.37
N ASN A 38 6.19 -8.97 -1.63
CA ASN A 38 4.92 -8.28 -1.94
C ASN A 38 3.73 -9.15 -1.51
N THR A 39 3.77 -10.45 -1.80
CA THR A 39 2.74 -11.40 -1.37
C THR A 39 2.64 -11.42 0.16
N PHE A 40 3.77 -11.49 0.85
CA PHE A 40 3.83 -11.42 2.30
C PHE A 40 3.23 -10.11 2.83
N MET A 41 3.60 -8.95 2.27
CA MET A 41 3.07 -7.65 2.68
C MET A 41 1.55 -7.59 2.55
N VAL A 42 0.99 -8.03 1.42
CA VAL A 42 -0.47 -8.09 1.22
C VAL A 42 -1.13 -9.01 2.25
N GLN A 43 -0.54 -10.17 2.56
CA GLN A 43 -1.07 -11.06 3.60
C GLN A 43 -1.03 -10.41 4.99
N GLN A 44 0.00 -9.63 5.31
CA GLN A 44 0.07 -8.89 6.57
C GLN A 44 -0.99 -7.78 6.63
N ILE A 45 -1.24 -7.09 5.51
CA ILE A 45 -2.32 -6.10 5.42
C ILE A 45 -3.68 -6.76 5.66
N ILE A 46 -3.95 -7.91 5.02
CA ILE A 46 -5.19 -8.66 5.24
C ILE A 46 -5.35 -9.09 6.70
N LYS A 47 -4.26 -9.49 7.38
CA LYS A 47 -4.30 -9.81 8.81
C LYS A 47 -4.62 -8.58 9.65
N PHE A 48 -3.93 -7.47 9.37
CA PHE A 48 -4.18 -6.20 10.03
C PHE A 48 -5.64 -5.74 9.91
N THR A 49 -6.23 -5.81 8.71
CA THR A 49 -7.63 -5.37 8.53
C THR A 49 -8.63 -6.27 9.27
N LYS A 50 -8.32 -7.56 9.43
CA LYS A 50 -9.13 -8.49 10.24
C LYS A 50 -9.13 -8.15 11.73
N ASP A 51 -8.12 -7.45 12.22
CA ASP A 51 -8.09 -7.01 13.62
C ASP A 51 -8.92 -5.74 13.86
N LEU A 52 -9.39 -5.07 12.80
CA LEU A 52 -10.23 -3.88 12.88
C LEU A 52 -11.72 -4.26 13.00
N PRO A 53 -12.42 -3.96 14.12
CA PRO A 53 -13.83 -4.30 14.29
C PRO A 53 -14.74 -3.72 13.20
N LEU A 54 -14.51 -2.46 12.81
CA LEU A 54 -15.28 -1.78 11.76
C LEU A 54 -15.15 -2.44 10.40
N PHE A 55 -13.95 -2.91 10.04
CA PHE A 55 -13.73 -3.62 8.79
C PHE A 55 -14.43 -4.98 8.80
N ARG A 56 -14.34 -5.71 9.91
CA ARG A 56 -14.99 -7.03 10.05
C ARG A 56 -16.52 -6.98 10.03
N SER A 57 -17.13 -5.85 10.41
CA SER A 57 -18.58 -5.68 10.35
C SER A 57 -19.13 -5.46 8.94
N LEU A 58 -18.27 -5.19 7.95
CA LEU A 58 -18.68 -5.02 6.55
C LEU A 58 -19.02 -6.37 5.90
N THR A 59 -19.77 -6.33 4.80
CA THR A 59 -20.02 -7.52 3.99
C THR A 59 -18.70 -8.09 3.44
N MET A 60 -18.66 -9.40 3.15
CA MET A 60 -17.47 -10.01 2.55
C MET A 60 -17.11 -9.37 1.20
N GLU A 61 -18.11 -8.94 0.42
CA GLU A 61 -17.92 -8.23 -0.85
C GLU A 61 -17.24 -6.87 -0.64
N ASP A 62 -17.72 -6.09 0.33
CA ASP A 62 -17.12 -4.80 0.67
C ASP A 62 -15.69 -4.96 1.20
N GLN A 63 -15.44 -5.93 2.08
CA GLN A 63 -14.09 -6.22 2.57
C GLN A 63 -13.13 -6.53 1.41
N ILE A 64 -13.56 -7.35 0.45
CA ILE A 64 -12.76 -7.67 -0.74
C ILE A 64 -12.55 -6.44 -1.62
N SER A 65 -13.60 -5.65 -1.85
CA SER A 65 -13.54 -4.44 -2.67
C SER A 65 -12.56 -3.42 -2.11
N LEU A 66 -12.67 -3.11 -0.80
CA LEU A 66 -11.78 -2.19 -0.09
C LEU A 66 -10.34 -2.69 -0.09
N LEU A 67 -10.10 -3.98 0.18
CA LEU A 67 -8.74 -4.54 0.13
C LEU A 67 -8.15 -4.50 -1.29
N LYS A 68 -8.94 -4.77 -2.33
CA LYS A 68 -8.47 -4.69 -3.72
C LYS A 68 -8.09 -3.27 -4.12
N GLY A 69 -8.86 -2.27 -3.67
CA GLY A 69 -8.56 -0.86 -3.94
C GLY A 69 -7.36 -0.34 -3.15
N ALA A 70 -7.24 -0.70 -1.86
CA ALA A 70 -6.32 -0.03 -0.95
C ALA A 70 -5.04 -0.80 -0.63
N ALA A 71 -4.93 -2.11 -0.91
CA ALA A 71 -3.79 -2.90 -0.42
C ALA A 71 -2.43 -2.38 -0.92
N VAL A 72 -2.35 -1.94 -2.17
CA VAL A 72 -1.10 -1.39 -2.73
C VAL A 72 -0.80 -0.02 -2.13
N GLU A 73 -1.80 0.83 -1.92
CA GLU A 73 -1.64 2.13 -1.27
C GLU A 73 -1.13 1.97 0.17
N ILE A 74 -1.77 1.12 0.96
CA ILE A 74 -1.38 0.81 2.34
C ILE A 74 0.04 0.23 2.39
N LEU A 75 0.41 -0.62 1.42
CA LEU A 75 1.76 -1.15 1.29
C LEU A 75 2.78 -0.01 1.15
N HIS A 76 2.55 0.94 0.23
CA HIS A 76 3.48 2.05 0.00
C HIS A 76 3.50 3.07 1.15
N ILE A 77 2.35 3.36 1.78
CA ILE A 77 2.26 4.18 3.00
C ILE A 77 3.13 3.56 4.10
N SER A 78 2.97 2.25 4.34
CA SER A 78 3.73 1.52 5.37
C SER A 78 5.21 1.45 5.04
N LEU A 79 5.55 1.15 3.78
CA LEU A 79 6.93 1.04 3.30
C LEU A 79 7.70 2.36 3.43
N ASN A 80 7.02 3.51 3.37
CA ASN A 80 7.65 4.83 3.55
C ASN A 80 8.39 4.98 4.88
N THR A 81 7.96 4.27 5.93
CA THR A 81 8.66 4.27 7.23
C THR A 81 10.12 3.83 7.09
N THR A 82 10.43 2.97 6.12
CA THR A 82 11.79 2.46 5.82
C THR A 82 12.58 3.32 4.82
N PHE A 83 11.93 4.31 4.19
CA PHE A 83 12.55 5.13 3.15
C PHE A 83 13.48 6.19 3.75
N CYS A 84 14.70 6.30 3.20
CA CYS A 84 15.68 7.32 3.58
C CYS A 84 15.77 8.42 2.53
N LEU A 85 15.50 9.66 2.95
CA LEU A 85 15.58 10.84 2.06
C LEU A 85 16.99 11.10 1.51
N GLN A 86 18.03 10.83 2.31
CA GLN A 86 19.41 11.13 1.93
C GLN A 86 19.90 10.22 0.80
N THR A 87 19.64 8.92 0.89
CA THR A 87 20.12 7.94 -0.07
C THR A 87 19.07 7.55 -1.11
N GLN A 88 17.80 7.91 -0.90
CA GLN A 88 16.65 7.49 -1.71
C GLN A 88 16.50 5.96 -1.81
N ASN A 89 16.84 5.26 -0.73
CA ASN A 89 16.76 3.80 -0.62
C ASN A 89 15.77 3.39 0.47
N PHE A 90 15.29 2.16 0.39
CA PHE A 90 14.49 1.53 1.44
C PHE A 90 15.35 0.60 2.29
N PHE A 91 15.29 0.78 3.61
CA PHE A 91 16.03 -0.01 4.59
C PHE A 91 15.09 -0.90 5.39
N CYS A 92 14.94 -2.15 4.96
CA CYS A 92 14.07 -3.14 5.59
C CYS A 92 14.92 -4.12 6.40
N GLY A 93 15.10 -3.83 7.68
CA GLY A 93 16.07 -4.55 8.52
C GLY A 93 17.48 -4.42 7.93
N PRO A 94 18.21 -5.53 7.70
CA PRO A 94 19.56 -5.47 7.13
C PRO A 94 19.58 -5.29 5.60
N LEU A 95 18.41 -5.26 4.95
CA LEU A 95 18.30 -5.19 3.49
C LEU A 95 18.19 -3.74 3.01
N CYS A 96 18.85 -3.45 1.90
CA CYS A 96 18.85 -2.16 1.24
C CYS A 96 18.38 -2.31 -0.21
N TYR A 97 17.17 -1.82 -0.47
CA TYR A 97 16.57 -1.77 -1.80
C TYR A 97 16.77 -0.40 -2.41
N LYS A 98 17.30 -0.38 -3.63
CA LYS A 98 17.53 0.81 -4.43
C LYS A 98 16.63 0.81 -5.65
N MET A 99 16.45 1.98 -6.25
CA MET A 99 15.66 2.12 -7.48
C MET A 99 16.19 1.23 -8.61
N GLU A 100 17.51 1.06 -8.70
CA GLU A 100 18.15 0.24 -9.71
C GLU A 100 17.79 -1.25 -9.58
N ASP A 101 17.49 -1.74 -8.36
CA ASP A 101 17.03 -3.11 -8.17
C ASP A 101 15.66 -3.31 -8.83
N ALA A 102 14.75 -2.35 -8.69
CA ALA A 102 13.42 -2.41 -9.30
C ALA A 102 13.50 -2.28 -10.83
N VAL A 103 14.38 -1.41 -11.34
CA VAL A 103 14.67 -1.35 -12.80
C VAL A 103 15.20 -2.70 -13.29
N HIS A 104 16.12 -3.32 -12.55
CA HIS A 104 16.70 -4.61 -12.92
C HIS A 104 15.66 -5.74 -12.96
N VAL A 105 14.66 -5.71 -12.08
CA VAL A 105 13.51 -6.64 -12.09
C VAL A 105 12.60 -6.45 -13.30
N GLY A 106 12.64 -5.28 -13.94
CA GLY A 106 11.90 -4.99 -15.17
C GLY A 106 10.79 -3.94 -15.03
N PHE A 107 10.72 -3.22 -13.90
CA PHE A 107 9.82 -2.08 -13.78
C PHE A 107 10.29 -0.91 -14.66
N GLN A 108 9.33 -0.22 -15.29
CA GLN A 108 9.61 0.96 -16.10
C GLN A 108 10.17 2.09 -15.24
N TYR A 109 11.17 2.79 -15.76
CA TYR A 109 11.86 3.85 -15.03
C TYR A 109 10.91 5.00 -14.68
N GLU A 110 10.04 5.39 -15.62
CA GLU A 110 9.05 6.46 -15.45
C GLU A 110 8.04 6.12 -14.34
N PHE A 111 7.61 4.86 -14.27
CA PHE A 111 6.75 4.39 -13.18
C PHE A 111 7.47 4.45 -11.83
N LEU A 112 8.73 4.02 -11.77
CA LEU A 112 9.52 4.06 -10.54
C LEU A 112 9.82 5.48 -10.09
N GLU A 113 10.02 6.43 -11.00
CA GLU A 113 10.19 7.84 -10.64
C GLU A 113 8.96 8.39 -9.92
N LEU A 114 7.75 8.02 -10.35
CA LEU A 114 6.50 8.39 -9.67
C LEU A 114 6.44 7.79 -8.25
N ILE A 115 6.82 6.51 -8.10
CA ILE A 115 6.87 5.85 -6.80
C ILE A 115 7.90 6.52 -5.86
N ILE A 116 9.12 6.77 -6.35
CA ILE A 116 10.16 7.45 -5.57
C ILE A 116 9.73 8.89 -5.24
N HIS A 117 9.08 9.59 -6.16
CA HIS A 117 8.52 10.92 -5.88
C HIS A 117 7.48 10.87 -4.76
N PHE A 118 6.53 9.93 -4.80
CA PHE A 118 5.58 9.71 -3.72
C PHE A 118 6.31 9.49 -2.38
N HIS A 119 7.31 8.61 -2.35
CA HIS A 119 8.03 8.31 -1.11
C HIS A 119 8.81 9.52 -0.57
N LYS A 120 9.43 10.31 -1.45
CA LYS A 120 10.11 11.56 -1.06
C LYS A 120 9.14 12.58 -0.50
N THR A 121 7.99 12.78 -1.15
CA THR A 121 6.98 13.74 -0.73
C THR A 121 6.40 13.35 0.63
N LEU A 122 5.96 12.10 0.80
CA LEU A 122 5.41 11.60 2.05
C LEU A 122 6.44 11.66 3.19
N LYS A 123 7.70 11.25 2.94
CA LYS A 123 8.72 11.24 3.99
C LYS A 123 9.08 12.63 4.51
N ARG A 124 8.99 13.67 3.66
CA ARG A 124 9.22 15.07 4.06
C ARG A 124 8.16 15.63 5.00
N LEU A 125 6.97 15.03 5.06
CA LEU A 125 5.93 15.43 6.00
C LEU A 125 6.30 15.05 7.44
N GLN A 126 7.29 14.18 7.64
CA GLN A 126 7.76 13.74 8.96
C GLN A 126 6.65 13.20 9.85
N LEU A 127 5.73 12.44 9.25
CA LEU A 127 4.58 11.87 9.95
C LEU A 127 5.01 10.98 11.12
N GLN A 128 4.25 11.06 12.19
CA GLN A 128 4.30 10.16 13.33
C GLN A 128 3.61 8.84 13.02
N GLU A 129 3.88 7.80 13.82
CA GLU A 129 3.25 6.48 13.64
C GLU A 129 1.71 6.54 13.60
N PRO A 130 1.02 7.29 14.48
CA PRO A 130 -0.45 7.38 14.41
C PRO A 130 -0.94 8.04 13.11
N GLU A 131 -0.20 8.99 12.55
CA GLU A 131 -0.56 9.69 11.32
C GLU A 131 -0.43 8.77 10.09
N TYR A 132 0.60 7.90 10.06
CA TYR A 132 0.69 6.83 9.06
C TYR A 132 -0.49 5.86 9.17
N ALA A 133 -0.84 5.45 10.39
CA ALA A 133 -1.96 4.55 10.62
C ALA A 133 -3.29 5.17 10.17
N LEU A 134 -3.51 6.46 10.45
CA LEU A 134 -4.69 7.21 10.00
C LEU A 134 -4.73 7.32 8.47
N MET A 135 -3.59 7.61 7.82
CA MET A 135 -3.52 7.66 6.36
C MET A 135 -3.84 6.30 5.72
N ALA A 136 -3.30 5.21 6.27
CA ALA A 136 -3.62 3.85 5.82
C ALA A 136 -5.10 3.49 6.05
N ALA A 137 -5.69 3.94 7.16
CA ALA A 137 -7.12 3.75 7.42
C ALA A 137 -8.00 4.53 6.45
N MET A 138 -7.62 5.77 6.10
CA MET A 138 -8.33 6.56 5.09
C MET A 138 -8.28 5.89 3.70
N ALA A 139 -7.12 5.36 3.31
CA ALA A 139 -7.00 4.57 2.08
C ALA A 139 -7.90 3.31 2.15
N LEU A 140 -7.88 2.58 3.27
CA LEU A 140 -8.67 1.36 3.45
C LEU A 140 -10.18 1.59 3.35
N PHE A 141 -10.69 2.68 3.96
CA PHE A 141 -12.11 2.99 4.01
C PHE A 141 -12.52 4.02 2.95
N SER A 142 -11.84 4.01 1.80
CA SER A 142 -12.21 4.82 0.65
C SER A 142 -13.33 4.11 -0.15
N PRO A 143 -14.46 4.77 -0.44
CA PRO A 143 -15.48 4.19 -1.31
C PRO A 143 -14.90 4.00 -2.71
N GLY A 144 -14.89 2.75 -3.20
CA GLY A 144 -14.42 2.44 -4.55
C GLY A 144 -15.32 3.06 -5.61
N GLU A 145 -14.78 3.35 -6.80
CA GLU A 145 -15.51 3.91 -7.94
C GLU A 145 -16.72 3.06 -8.40
N ASN A 146 -16.80 1.80 -7.95
CA ASN A 146 -17.89 0.87 -8.28
C ASN A 146 -19.00 0.80 -7.23
N HIS A 147 -18.97 1.61 -6.17
CA HIS A 147 -20.12 1.74 -5.30
C HIS A 147 -21.11 2.72 -5.95
N PRO A 148 -22.36 2.33 -6.24
CA PRO A 148 -23.35 3.30 -6.67
C PRO A 148 -23.37 4.40 -5.61
N ARG A 149 -23.28 5.65 -6.05
CA ARG A 149 -23.36 6.79 -5.14
C ARG A 149 -24.61 6.60 -4.27
N ALA A 150 -24.60 7.07 -3.02
CA ALA A 150 -25.81 7.07 -2.19
C ALA A 150 -27.01 7.74 -2.91
N GLU A 151 -26.74 8.63 -3.87
CA GLU A 151 -27.71 9.24 -4.79
C GLU A 151 -28.37 8.25 -5.77
N GLU A 152 -27.70 7.16 -6.17
CA GLU A 152 -28.24 6.09 -7.04
C GLU A 152 -29.05 5.04 -6.27
N LEU A 153 -28.82 4.91 -4.96
CA LEU A 153 -29.60 4.04 -4.08
C LEU A 153 -30.95 4.63 -3.68
N TRP A 154 -31.19 5.91 -4.00
CA TRP A 154 -32.49 6.56 -3.84
C TRP A 154 -33.08 6.85 -5.23
N PRO A 155 -33.98 5.98 -5.74
CA PRO A 155 -34.71 6.30 -6.95
C PRO A 155 -35.46 7.61 -6.75
N HIS A 156 -35.02 8.68 -7.42
CA HIS A 156 -35.77 9.95 -7.53
C HIS A 156 -37.19 9.77 -8.12
N HIS A 157 -37.57 8.54 -8.49
CA HIS A 157 -38.90 8.14 -8.91
C HIS A 157 -39.82 7.64 -7.79
N LEU A 158 -39.33 7.48 -6.55
CA LEU A 158 -40.18 7.04 -5.42
C LEU A 158 -40.86 8.18 -4.66
N TYR A 159 -40.59 9.45 -4.99
CA TYR A 159 -41.31 10.59 -4.42
C TYR A 159 -41.66 11.62 -5.50
N PRO A 160 -42.79 11.46 -6.20
CA PRO A 160 -43.39 12.57 -6.93
C PRO A 160 -44.00 13.53 -5.89
N ASN A 161 -43.40 14.70 -5.75
CA ASN A 161 -43.88 15.86 -4.99
C ASN A 161 -43.92 15.75 -3.45
N SER A 162 -43.01 16.51 -2.82
CA SER A 162 -43.30 17.30 -1.61
C SER A 162 -43.58 16.59 -0.27
N GLN A 163 -42.96 15.44 0.02
CA GLN A 163 -42.92 14.93 1.40
C GLN A 163 -41.48 14.60 1.79
N LEU A 164 -40.84 15.49 2.57
CA LEU A 164 -39.62 15.14 3.29
C LEU A 164 -39.93 14.00 4.27
N PRO A 165 -39.07 12.97 4.36
CA PRO A 165 -39.20 11.98 5.43
C PRO A 165 -39.02 12.65 6.80
N PRO A 166 -39.73 12.20 7.84
CA PRO A 166 -39.61 12.78 9.17
C PRO A 166 -38.17 12.63 9.68
N LEU A 167 -37.61 13.74 10.16
CA LEU A 167 -36.32 13.80 10.82
C LEU A 167 -36.34 12.85 12.02
N ILE A 168 -35.52 11.81 11.97
CA ILE A 168 -35.16 11.04 13.16
C ILE A 168 -34.18 11.93 13.94
N HIS A 169 -34.73 12.70 14.88
CA HIS A 169 -33.98 13.35 15.95
C HIS A 169 -33.75 12.35 17.11
N PRO A 170 -32.72 12.59 17.95
CA PRO A 170 -31.67 11.65 18.34
C PRO A 170 -32.10 10.51 19.26
#